data_AF-A0A1V6S8B3-F1
#
_entry.id   AF-A0A1V6S8B3-F1
#
_cell.length_a   1.000
_cell.length_b   1.000
_cell.length_c   1.000
_cell.angle_alpha   90.00
_cell.angle_beta   90.00
_cell.angle_gamma   90.00
#
_symmetry.space_group_name_H-M   'P 1'
#
loop_
_entity.id
_entity.type
_entity.pdbx_description
1 polymer ?
#
loop_
_entity_poly.entity_id
_entity_poly.type
_entity_poly.pdbx_seq_one_letter_code
_entity_poly.pdbx_strand_id
1 'polypeptide(L)'
;MTVDGRPDLSHSLPETYLGNVVLINRPTLPLHKLIDPSTPLGTVAQNIRDTARVIHHENMMDAYSLLRGVSDFSERKLRFTTFEGSSMLITSLLAFPIEEICFGDRYFRRGGRPEAFRPLMSAFNHLFRISFILPRARNGGVEFVVSLFEEEMGALEGNEEFSAYAVLLSD
;
A
#
# COMPACT_ATOMS: atom_id res chain seq x y z
N MET A 1 3.26 -5.03 2.63
CA MET A 1 2.32 -3.91 2.77
C MET A 1 2.98 -2.81 3.59
N THR A 2 2.73 -1.55 3.27
CA THR A 2 3.22 -0.41 4.08
C THR A 2 2.24 -0.10 5.21
N VAL A 3 2.76 0.32 6.36
CA VAL A 3 2.00 0.70 7.56
C VAL A 3 2.57 1.99 8.11
N ASP A 4 1.69 2.93 8.48
CA ASP A 4 2.09 4.13 9.21
C ASP A 4 2.40 3.75 10.66
N GLY A 5 3.66 3.94 11.07
CA GLY A 5 4.10 3.61 12.42
C GLY A 5 3.89 4.74 13.42
N ARG A 6 3.47 5.94 12.99
CA ARG A 6 3.26 7.08 13.91
C ARG A 6 2.35 6.76 15.09
N PRO A 7 1.19 6.07 14.92
CA PRO A 7 0.27 5.84 16.04
C PRO A 7 0.89 5.04 17.18
N ASP A 8 1.82 4.13 16.85
CA ASP A 8 2.39 3.19 17.81
C ASP A 8 3.83 3.55 18.24
N LEU A 9 4.50 4.48 17.53
CA LEU A 9 5.95 4.70 17.71
C LEU A 9 6.24 5.39 19.05
N SER A 10 5.51 6.44 19.38
CA SER A 10 5.67 7.18 20.63
C SER A 10 4.51 8.13 20.82
N HIS A 11 3.96 8.20 22.03
CA HIS A 11 2.98 9.22 22.40
C HIS A 11 3.53 10.66 22.32
N SER A 12 4.86 10.82 22.27
CA SER A 12 5.51 12.13 22.12
C SER A 12 5.69 12.54 20.66
N LEU A 13 5.41 11.66 19.69
CA LEU A 13 5.49 11.98 18.28
C LEU A 13 4.24 12.77 17.87
N PRO A 14 4.36 14.00 17.35
CA PRO A 14 3.21 14.74 16.85
C PRO A 14 2.57 14.02 15.65
N GLU A 15 1.24 14.05 15.54
CA GLU A 15 0.55 13.57 14.34
C GLU A 15 1.00 14.31 13.08
N THR A 16 1.39 15.58 13.24
CA THR A 16 1.95 16.43 12.18
C THR A 16 3.43 16.18 11.90
N TYR A 17 4.02 15.10 12.43
CA TYR A 17 5.43 14.79 12.22
C TYR A 17 5.77 14.62 10.74
N LEU A 18 6.58 15.56 10.26
CA LEU A 18 7.08 15.63 8.90
C LEU A 18 8.37 14.79 8.77
N GLY A 19 8.19 13.48 8.63
CA GLY A 19 9.28 12.54 8.40
C GLY A 19 8.78 11.16 7.99
N ASN A 20 9.67 10.24 7.69
CA ASN A 20 9.30 8.88 7.33
C ASN A 20 9.17 8.03 8.61
N VAL A 21 7.96 7.51 8.84
CA VAL A 21 7.69 6.47 9.85
C VAL A 21 6.86 5.39 9.17
N VAL A 22 7.50 4.69 8.23
CA VAL A 22 6.85 3.67 7.42
C VAL A 22 7.48 2.32 7.74
N LEU A 23 6.63 1.36 8.07
CA LEU A 23 7.01 -0.01 8.34
C LEU A 23 6.51 -0.91 7.24
N ILE A 24 7.15 -2.07 7.11
CA ILE A 24 6.76 -3.10 6.15
C ILE A 24 6.13 -4.26 6.91
N ASN A 25 4.81 -4.37 6.84
CA ASN A 25 4.10 -5.58 7.22
C ASN A 25 4.24 -6.63 6.10
N ARG A 26 4.73 -7.83 6.42
CA ARG A 26 5.01 -8.89 5.43
C ARG A 26 4.19 -10.17 5.69
N PRO A 27 2.86 -10.14 5.51
CA PRO A 27 2.06 -11.35 5.58
C PRO A 27 2.51 -12.32 4.50
N THR A 28 2.62 -13.61 4.85
CA THR A 28 3.04 -14.67 3.93
C THR A 28 1.99 -15.76 3.93
N LEU A 29 1.58 -16.21 2.74
CA LEU A 29 0.70 -17.36 2.56
C LEU A 29 1.24 -18.21 1.40
N PRO A 30 1.28 -19.54 1.50
CA PRO A 30 1.67 -20.38 0.37
C PRO A 30 0.78 -20.10 -0.84
N LEU A 31 1.37 -19.99 -2.04
CA LEU A 31 0.63 -19.66 -3.27
C LEU A 31 -0.53 -20.64 -3.50
N HIS A 32 -0.27 -21.94 -3.35
CA HIS A 32 -1.30 -22.97 -3.51
C HIS A 32 -2.48 -22.81 -2.55
N LYS A 33 -2.29 -22.19 -1.38
CA LYS A 33 -3.40 -21.85 -0.47
C LYS A 33 -4.11 -20.59 -0.93
N LEU A 34 -3.36 -19.57 -1.35
CA LEU A 34 -3.92 -18.30 -1.80
C LEU A 34 -4.86 -18.46 -3.00
N ILE A 35 -4.53 -19.36 -3.93
CA ILE A 35 -5.31 -19.60 -5.16
C ILE A 35 -6.30 -20.76 -5.06
N ASP A 36 -6.34 -21.48 -3.94
CA ASP A 36 -7.27 -22.59 -3.74
C ASP A 36 -8.69 -22.02 -3.59
N PRO A 37 -9.65 -22.38 -4.46
CA PRO A 37 -11.04 -21.90 -4.36
C PRO A 37 -11.73 -22.25 -3.04
N SER A 38 -11.22 -23.24 -2.31
CA SER A 38 -11.72 -23.61 -0.99
C SER A 38 -11.16 -22.73 0.14
N THR A 39 -10.14 -21.91 -0.12
CA THR A 39 -9.59 -20.96 0.87
C THR A 39 -10.47 -19.72 0.93
N PRO A 40 -11.17 -19.46 2.05
CA PRO A 40 -12.02 -18.28 2.14
C PRO A 40 -11.20 -16.99 2.12
N LEU A 41 -11.75 -15.93 1.52
CA LEU A 41 -11.15 -14.58 1.55
C LEU A 41 -10.86 -14.10 2.98
N GLY A 42 -11.71 -14.50 3.95
CA GLY A 42 -11.51 -14.24 5.37
C GLY A 42 -10.18 -14.77 5.92
N THR A 43 -9.68 -15.90 5.41
CA THR A 43 -8.37 -16.45 5.80
C THR A 43 -7.22 -15.53 5.36
N VAL A 44 -7.31 -14.99 4.14
CA VAL A 44 -6.32 -14.04 3.62
C VAL A 44 -6.34 -12.75 4.44
N ALA A 45 -7.54 -12.21 4.71
CA ALA A 45 -7.71 -11.01 5.52
C ALA A 45 -7.21 -11.20 6.96
N GLN A 46 -7.48 -12.37 7.56
CA GLN A 46 -7.02 -12.72 8.90
C GLN A 46 -5.49 -12.81 8.96
N ASN A 47 -4.84 -13.43 7.98
CA ASN A 47 -3.38 -13.47 7.89
C ASN A 47 -2.75 -12.06 7.83
N ILE A 48 -3.31 -11.17 7.00
CA ILE A 48 -2.88 -9.77 6.91
C ILE A 48 -3.03 -9.08 8.28
N ARG A 49 -4.17 -9.29 8.94
CA ARG A 49 -4.50 -8.70 10.25
C ARG A 49 -3.55 -9.18 11.33
N ASP A 50 -3.33 -10.50 11.43
CA ASP A 50 -2.48 -11.09 12.45
C ASP A 50 -1.02 -10.68 12.28
N THR A 51 -0.54 -10.58 11.05
CA THR A 51 0.82 -10.07 10.81
C THR A 51 0.93 -8.58 11.14
N ALA A 52 -0.14 -7.78 10.96
CA ALA A 52 -0.14 -6.38 11.36
C ALA A 52 -0.20 -6.19 12.89
N ARG A 53 -0.83 -7.11 13.64
CA ARG A 53 -0.97 -7.03 15.10
C ARG A 53 0.37 -7.03 15.86
N VAL A 54 1.43 -7.55 15.25
CA VAL A 54 2.76 -7.54 15.86
C VAL A 54 3.47 -6.18 15.73
N ILE A 55 2.86 -5.20 15.05
CA ILE A 55 3.39 -3.84 14.96
C ILE A 55 2.92 -3.09 16.20
N HIS A 56 3.85 -2.90 17.12
CA HIS A 56 3.67 -2.12 18.36
C HIS A 56 5.01 -1.50 18.77
N HIS A 57 4.97 -0.59 19.74
CA HIS A 57 6.12 0.20 20.19
C HIS A 57 7.42 -0.61 20.34
N GLU A 58 7.41 -1.66 21.15
CA GLU A 58 8.60 -2.47 21.46
C GLU A 58 9.24 -3.06 20.19
N ASN A 59 8.47 -3.75 19.35
CA ASN A 59 8.98 -4.36 18.12
C ASN A 59 9.53 -3.31 17.13
N MET A 60 8.94 -2.11 17.10
CA MET A 60 9.47 -1.02 16.28
C MET A 60 10.79 -0.47 16.82
N MET A 61 10.92 -0.34 18.14
CA MET A 61 12.16 0.10 18.77
C MET A 61 13.27 -0.93 18.64
N ASP A 62 12.93 -2.22 18.63
CA ASP A 62 13.86 -3.31 18.31
C ASP A 62 14.33 -3.21 16.85
N ALA A 63 13.41 -3.04 15.91
CA ALA A 63 13.76 -2.84 14.50
C ALA A 63 14.64 -1.60 14.30
N TYR A 64 14.32 -0.48 14.96
CA TYR A 64 15.14 0.72 14.96
C TYR A 64 16.54 0.47 15.54
N SER A 65 16.64 -0.27 16.64
CA SER A 65 17.93 -0.61 17.26
C SER A 65 18.80 -1.48 16.35
N LEU A 66 18.20 -2.45 15.66
CA LEU A 66 18.89 -3.23 14.63
C LEU A 66 19.39 -2.35 13.48
N LEU A 67 18.58 -1.38 13.05
CA LEU A 67 18.96 -0.44 11.99
C LEU A 67 20.11 0.48 12.41
N ARG A 68 20.21 0.88 13.68
CA ARG A 68 21.36 1.66 14.18
C ARG A 68 22.70 0.90 14.10
N GLY A 69 22.65 -0.43 14.08
CA GLY A 69 23.83 -1.28 13.89
C GLY A 69 24.31 -1.37 12.44
N VAL A 70 23.60 -0.76 11.48
CA VAL A 70 23.95 -0.82 10.05
C VAL A 70 24.89 0.33 9.70
N SER A 71 26.08 0.01 9.20
CA SER A 71 27.10 1.00 8.82
C SER A 71 26.90 1.60 7.43
N ASP A 72 26.24 0.88 6.53
CA ASP A 72 25.94 1.34 5.17
C ASP A 72 24.46 1.08 4.81
N PHE A 73 23.70 2.17 4.66
CA PHE A 73 22.29 2.11 4.28
C PHE A 73 22.07 1.91 2.77
N SER A 74 23.10 2.06 1.94
CA SER A 74 23.00 1.85 0.48
C SER A 74 22.85 0.38 0.09
N GLU A 75 23.33 -0.54 0.95
CA GLU A 75 23.19 -1.99 0.75
C GLU A 75 21.77 -2.51 1.03
N ARG A 76 20.92 -1.70 1.67
CA ARG A 76 19.54 -2.06 2.02
C ARG A 76 18.59 -1.74 0.87
N LYS A 77 18.57 -2.62 -0.13
CA LYS A 77 17.44 -2.69 -1.07
C LYS A 77 16.22 -3.25 -0.35
N LEU A 78 15.02 -2.83 -0.75
CA LEU A 78 13.76 -3.43 -0.28
C LEU A 78 13.73 -4.91 -0.69
N ARG A 79 14.32 -5.82 0.10
CA ARG A 79 14.53 -7.22 -0.30
C ARG A 79 13.25 -8.01 -0.60
N PHE A 80 12.09 -7.45 -0.27
CA PHE A 80 10.77 -8.01 -0.60
C PHE A 80 10.27 -7.62 -2.01
N THR A 81 11.08 -6.89 -2.77
CA THR A 81 10.72 -6.36 -4.09
C THR A 81 11.43 -7.07 -5.23
N THR A 82 11.34 -8.40 -5.27
CA THR A 82 11.90 -9.20 -6.36
C THR A 82 10.95 -9.22 -7.55
N PHE A 83 11.49 -9.19 -8.77
CA PHE A 83 10.70 -9.46 -9.98
C PHE A 83 10.24 -10.92 -10.02
N GLU A 84 11.11 -11.82 -9.61
CA GLU A 84 10.83 -13.25 -9.53
C GLU A 84 9.87 -13.58 -8.37
N GLY A 85 9.02 -14.58 -8.60
CA GLY A 85 8.04 -15.08 -7.64
C GLY A 85 6.69 -14.34 -7.71
N SER A 86 5.91 -14.46 -6.64
CA SER A 86 4.51 -13.96 -6.56
C SER A 86 4.33 -12.89 -5.47
N SER A 87 5.40 -12.20 -5.12
CA SER A 87 5.34 -11.13 -4.12
C SER A 87 4.80 -9.84 -4.74
N MET A 88 4.00 -9.10 -3.97
CA MET A 88 3.49 -7.78 -4.34
C MET A 88 3.60 -6.83 -3.15
N LEU A 89 3.94 -5.57 -3.44
CA LEU A 89 3.80 -4.49 -2.46
C LEU A 89 2.43 -3.83 -2.61
N ILE A 90 1.69 -3.78 -1.52
CA ILE A 90 0.45 -2.99 -1.44
C ILE A 90 0.69 -1.82 -0.50
N THR A 91 0.44 -0.61 -0.99
CA THR A 91 0.44 0.63 -0.21
C THR A 91 -0.95 1.20 -0.17
N SER A 92 -1.46 1.48 1.03
CA SER A 92 -2.80 2.05 1.20
C SER A 92 -2.74 3.51 1.58
N LEU A 93 -3.44 4.35 0.81
CA LEU A 93 -3.64 5.77 1.06
C LEU A 93 -5.08 6.06 1.50
N LEU A 94 -5.85 5.04 1.91
CA LEU A 94 -7.24 5.21 2.31
C LEU A 94 -7.44 6.21 3.47
N ALA A 95 -6.48 6.27 4.38
CA ALA A 95 -6.48 7.18 5.52
C ALA A 95 -5.89 8.57 5.20
N PHE A 96 -5.42 8.78 3.97
CA PHE A 96 -4.85 10.07 3.56
C PHE A 96 -5.98 11.10 3.45
N PRO A 97 -5.88 12.25 4.15
CA PRO A 97 -6.96 13.23 4.25
C PRO A 97 -7.00 14.13 3.00
N ILE A 98 -7.25 13.55 1.83
CA ILE A 98 -7.30 14.27 0.55
C ILE A 98 -8.34 15.41 0.58
N GLU A 99 -9.44 15.23 1.31
CA GLU A 99 -10.51 16.20 1.46
C GLU A 99 -10.14 17.41 2.33
N GLU A 100 -9.04 17.35 3.08
CA GLU A 100 -8.54 18.51 3.85
C GLU A 100 -7.66 19.43 2.99
N ILE A 101 -7.26 18.96 1.81
CA ILE A 101 -6.43 19.74 0.89
C ILE A 101 -7.29 20.78 0.18
N CYS A 102 -6.92 22.05 0.33
CA CYS A 102 -7.54 23.17 -0.35
C CYS A 102 -6.49 24.24 -0.67
N PHE A 103 -6.32 24.55 -1.96
CA PHE A 103 -5.38 25.56 -2.43
C PHE A 103 -6.04 26.94 -2.68
N GLY A 104 -7.30 27.10 -2.29
CA GLY A 104 -8.11 28.29 -2.56
C GLY A 104 -8.67 28.33 -3.99
N ASP A 105 -9.64 29.21 -4.20
CA ASP A 105 -10.46 29.27 -5.42
C ASP A 105 -9.99 30.31 -6.45
N ARG A 106 -9.01 31.15 -6.08
CA ARG A 106 -8.48 32.21 -6.96
C ARG A 106 -7.96 31.68 -8.29
N TYR A 107 -7.28 30.54 -8.27
CA TYR A 107 -6.62 29.96 -9.44
C TYR A 107 -7.14 28.57 -9.80
N PHE A 108 -7.75 27.87 -8.85
CA PHE A 108 -8.15 26.48 -8.99
C PHE A 108 -9.67 26.34 -9.02
N ARG A 109 -10.18 25.53 -9.94
CA ARG A 109 -11.60 25.16 -9.98
C ARG A 109 -11.98 24.33 -8.75
N ARG A 110 -13.28 24.06 -8.59
CA ARG A 110 -13.82 23.25 -7.47
C ARG A 110 -13.42 23.77 -6.08
N GLY A 111 -13.25 25.09 -5.95
CA GLY A 111 -12.84 25.71 -4.70
C GLY A 111 -11.44 25.33 -4.24
N GLY A 112 -10.54 24.97 -5.16
CA GLY A 112 -9.16 24.59 -4.82
C GLY A 112 -8.97 23.18 -4.29
N ARG A 113 -9.98 22.32 -4.37
CA ARG A 113 -9.93 20.95 -3.89
C ARG A 113 -9.45 20.00 -5.00
N PRO A 114 -8.61 19.01 -4.66
CA PRO A 114 -8.17 18.00 -5.62
C PRO A 114 -9.37 17.16 -6.10
N GLU A 115 -9.40 16.87 -7.40
CA GLU A 115 -10.38 15.95 -7.98
C GLU A 115 -9.97 14.50 -7.81
N ALA A 116 -8.67 14.22 -7.96
CA ALA A 116 -8.10 12.90 -7.83
C ALA A 116 -6.67 13.00 -7.28
N PHE A 117 -6.20 11.92 -6.68
CA PHE A 117 -4.82 11.73 -6.27
C PHE A 117 -4.30 10.46 -6.93
N ARG A 118 -3.27 10.60 -7.78
CA ARG A 118 -2.67 9.49 -8.52
C ARG A 118 -1.15 9.49 -8.36
N PRO A 119 -0.52 8.34 -8.06
CA PRO A 119 0.92 8.22 -8.09
C PRO A 119 1.44 8.34 -9.54
N LEU A 120 2.62 8.92 -9.71
CA LEU A 120 3.33 8.92 -11.00
C LEU A 120 3.92 7.54 -11.25
N MET A 121 3.15 6.68 -11.94
CA MET A 121 3.48 5.26 -12.09
C MET A 121 4.71 4.96 -12.94
N SER A 122 5.19 5.89 -13.78
CA SER A 122 6.39 5.68 -14.59
C SER A 122 7.63 5.28 -13.77
N ALA A 123 7.75 5.84 -12.56
CA ALA A 123 8.82 5.52 -11.63
C ALA A 123 8.66 4.16 -10.93
N PHE A 124 7.45 3.57 -10.94
CA PHE A 124 7.15 2.32 -10.23
C PHE A 124 6.99 1.13 -11.17
N ASN A 125 6.55 1.35 -12.41
CA ASN A 125 6.25 0.30 -13.38
C ASN A 125 7.45 -0.60 -13.72
N HIS A 126 8.67 -0.11 -13.50
CA HIS A 126 9.90 -0.84 -13.78
C HIS A 126 10.51 -1.50 -12.53
N LEU A 127 9.82 -1.50 -11.38
CA LEU A 127 10.40 -1.98 -10.14
C LEU A 127 9.99 -3.43 -9.81
N PHE A 128 8.69 -3.67 -9.65
CA PHE A 128 8.10 -4.95 -9.20
C PHE A 128 6.58 -4.82 -9.17
N ARG A 129 5.86 -5.92 -8.92
CA ARG A 129 4.39 -5.91 -8.72
C ARG A 129 4.01 -4.99 -7.56
N ILE A 130 3.30 -3.92 -7.85
CA ILE A 130 2.93 -2.91 -6.86
C ILE A 130 1.49 -2.46 -7.05
N SER A 131 0.79 -2.27 -5.94
CA SER A 131 -0.56 -1.72 -5.91
C SER A 131 -0.63 -0.54 -4.94
N PHE A 132 -1.25 0.54 -5.38
CA PHE A 132 -1.60 1.68 -4.57
C PHE A 132 -3.12 1.73 -4.41
N ILE A 133 -3.61 1.51 -3.19
CA ILE A 133 -5.00 1.81 -2.86
C ILE A 133 -5.08 3.31 -2.63
N LEU A 134 -5.87 4.00 -3.42
CA LEU A 134 -5.93 5.46 -3.44
C LEU A 134 -6.84 5.99 -2.32
N PRO A 135 -6.76 7.30 -2.01
CA PRO A 135 -7.65 7.91 -1.03
C PRO A 135 -9.11 7.63 -1.38
N ARG A 136 -9.92 7.38 -0.35
CA ARG A 136 -11.35 7.12 -0.53
C ARG A 136 -12.01 8.37 -1.12
N ALA A 137 -12.75 8.20 -2.21
CA ALA A 137 -13.53 9.27 -2.79
C ALA A 137 -14.68 9.69 -1.85
N ARG A 138 -15.14 10.93 -2.00
CA ARG A 138 -16.21 11.50 -1.15
C ARG A 138 -17.52 10.68 -1.13
N ASN A 139 -17.82 9.98 -2.22
CA ASN A 139 -18.98 9.09 -2.34
C ASN A 139 -18.75 7.68 -1.73
N GLY A 140 -17.60 7.45 -1.10
CA GLY A 140 -17.22 6.15 -0.53
C GLY A 140 -16.50 5.22 -1.52
N GLY A 141 -16.39 5.60 -2.80
CA GLY A 141 -15.67 4.83 -3.80
C GLY A 141 -14.21 4.63 -3.43
N VAL A 142 -13.67 3.45 -3.76
CA VAL A 142 -12.27 3.12 -3.59
C VAL A 142 -11.69 2.80 -4.95
N GLU A 143 -10.58 3.44 -5.25
CA GLU A 143 -9.82 3.21 -6.47
C GLU A 143 -8.47 2.64 -6.10
N PHE A 144 -7.88 1.84 -6.99
CA PHE A 144 -6.52 1.39 -6.85
C PHE A 144 -5.85 1.40 -8.22
N VAL A 145 -4.53 1.56 -8.20
CA VAL A 145 -3.69 1.43 -9.38
C VAL A 145 -2.72 0.30 -9.13
N VAL A 146 -2.60 -0.61 -10.11
CA VAL A 146 -1.73 -1.77 -10.00
C VAL A 146 -0.79 -1.83 -11.19
N SER A 147 0.45 -2.21 -10.93
CA SER A 147 1.46 -2.54 -11.93
C SER A 147 1.74 -4.03 -11.85
N LEU A 148 1.53 -4.73 -12.97
CA LEU A 148 1.71 -6.16 -13.16
C LEU A 148 2.50 -6.40 -14.46
N PHE A 149 2.97 -7.63 -14.66
CA PHE A 149 3.45 -8.02 -15.98
C PHE A 149 2.28 -8.08 -16.98
N GLU A 150 2.57 -7.94 -18.27
CA GLU A 150 1.54 -7.87 -19.32
C GLU A 150 0.62 -9.10 -19.32
N GLU A 151 1.19 -10.30 -19.21
CA GLU A 151 0.43 -11.56 -19.11
C GLU A 151 -0.47 -11.62 -17.86
N GLU A 152 0.02 -11.09 -16.74
CA GLU A 152 -0.73 -11.04 -15.47
C GLU A 152 -1.86 -10.02 -15.52
N MET A 153 -1.63 -8.88 -16.18
CA MET A 153 -2.66 -7.88 -16.39
C MET A 153 -3.77 -8.43 -17.29
N GLY A 154 -3.41 -9.08 -18.41
CA GLY A 154 -4.38 -9.73 -19.28
C GLY A 154 -5.20 -10.81 -18.56
N ALA A 155 -4.57 -11.59 -17.68
CA ALA A 155 -5.28 -12.56 -16.84
C ALA A 155 -6.23 -11.90 -15.83
N LEU A 156 -5.85 -10.77 -15.24
CA LEU A 156 -6.68 -10.03 -14.29
C LEU A 156 -7.90 -9.38 -14.98
N GLU A 157 -7.69 -8.75 -16.13
CA GLU A 157 -8.74 -8.11 -16.93
C GLU A 157 -9.77 -9.12 -17.48
N GLY A 158 -9.31 -10.33 -17.82
CA GLY A 158 -10.18 -11.43 -18.26
C GLY A 158 -10.88 -12.19 -17.13
N ASN A 159 -10.64 -11.85 -15.85
CA ASN A 159 -11.17 -12.61 -14.73
C ASN A 159 -12.58 -12.16 -14.34
N GLU A 160 -13.55 -13.06 -14.47
CA GLU A 160 -14.97 -12.79 -14.17
C GLU A 160 -15.24 -12.56 -12.67
N GLU A 161 -14.55 -13.29 -11.79
CA GLU A 161 -14.70 -13.13 -10.34
C GLU A 161 -14.23 -11.73 -9.91
N PHE A 162 -13.10 -11.27 -10.43
CA PHE A 162 -12.56 -9.94 -10.16
C PHE A 162 -13.46 -8.83 -10.74
N SER A 163 -13.93 -9.01 -11.97
CA SER A 163 -14.80 -8.07 -12.66
C SER A 163 -16.17 -7.90 -12.01
N ALA A 164 -16.58 -8.84 -11.16
CA ALA A 164 -17.79 -8.69 -10.34
C ALA A 164 -17.65 -7.61 -9.23
N TYR A 165 -16.42 -7.26 -8.85
CA TYR A 165 -16.13 -6.32 -7.76
C TYR A 165 -15.36 -5.06 -8.19
N ALA A 166 -14.66 -5.11 -9.31
CA ALA A 166 -13.83 -4.02 -9.81
C ALA A 166 -14.17 -3.70 -11.27
N VAL A 167 -14.09 -2.41 -11.61
CA VAL A 167 -14.25 -1.91 -12.98
C VAL A 167 -12.92 -1.30 -13.41
N LEU A 168 -12.40 -1.75 -14.55
CA LEU A 168 -11.25 -1.13 -15.17
C LEU A 168 -11.65 0.27 -15.67
N LEU A 169 -10.97 1.30 -15.19
CA LEU A 169 -11.11 2.65 -15.72
C LEU A 169 -10.21 2.76 -16.94
N SER A 170 -10.80 2.99 -18.12
CA SER A 170 -10.05 3.37 -19.31
C SER A 170 -9.45 4.77 -19.15
N ASP A 171 -8.23 4.96 -19.68
CA ASP A 171 -7.61 6.28 -19.83
C ASP A 171 -8.42 7.21 -20.75
#